data_AF-A0A5C7PGW1-F1
#
_entry.id   AF-A0A5C7PGW1-F1
#
_cell.length_a   1.000
_cell.length_b   1.000
_cell.length_c   1.000
_cell.angle_alpha   90.00
_cell.angle_beta   90.00
_cell.angle_gamma   90.00
#
_symmetry.space_group_name_H-M   'P 1'
#
loop_
_entity.id
_entity.type
_entity.pdbx_description
1 polymer ?
#
loop_
_entity_poly.entity_id
_entity_poly.type
_entity_poly.pdbx_seq_one_letter_code
_entity_poly.pdbx_strand_id
1 'polypeptide(L)'
;PFFVGTRGRRRGTPLGDRQVHRVFTELRERLGWRNRGAHHAPRIHDLRHTFVVRRILLWQAQGVDVDQAMLSLSTYVGHAMVTNTYWYLSAVPELMALAAGRFETFISLSEVHDA
;
A
#
# COMPACT_ATOMS: atom_id res chain seq x y z
N PRO A 1 -6.18 2.72 -25.83
CA PRO A 1 -6.22 2.90 -24.35
C PRO A 1 -7.24 1.96 -23.69
N PHE A 2 -6.86 1.29 -22.59
CA PHE A 2 -7.75 0.34 -21.89
C PHE A 2 -8.91 1.05 -21.17
N PHE A 3 -8.63 2.14 -20.43
CA PHE A 3 -9.65 2.97 -19.80
C PHE A 3 -9.96 4.21 -20.65
N VAL A 4 -11.21 4.32 -21.09
CA VAL A 4 -11.73 5.44 -21.90
C VAL A 4 -13.02 5.98 -21.31
N GLY A 5 -13.11 7.30 -21.15
CA GLY A 5 -14.35 7.99 -20.78
C GLY A 5 -15.27 8.17 -22.00
N THR A 6 -16.54 8.50 -21.77
CA THR A 6 -17.52 8.80 -22.85
C THR A 6 -17.04 9.86 -23.84
N ARG A 7 -16.39 10.94 -23.36
CA ARG A 7 -15.74 11.94 -24.20
C ARG A 7 -14.45 11.42 -24.87
N GLY A 8 -13.70 10.56 -24.18
CA GLY A 8 -12.47 9.95 -24.71
C GLY A 8 -12.71 8.92 -25.79
N ARG A 9 -13.85 8.21 -25.77
CA ARG A 9 -14.25 7.25 -26.81
C ARG A 9 -14.44 7.89 -28.18
N ARG A 10 -14.89 9.15 -28.23
CA ARG A 10 -15.06 9.91 -29.51
C ARG A 10 -13.77 10.57 -30.00
N ARG A 11 -12.80 10.82 -29.10
CA ARG A 11 -11.55 11.54 -29.41
C ARG A 11 -10.30 10.65 -29.36
N GLY A 12 -10.45 9.36 -29.07
CA GLY A 12 -9.34 8.42 -28.87
C GLY A 12 -8.49 8.69 -27.61
N THR A 13 -8.91 9.59 -26.73
CA THR A 13 -8.10 10.01 -25.58
C THR A 13 -8.31 9.09 -24.37
N PRO A 14 -7.24 8.82 -23.59
CA PRO A 14 -7.37 8.05 -22.34
C PRO A 14 -8.27 8.76 -21.32
N LEU A 15 -8.71 8.00 -20.31
CA LEU A 15 -9.41 8.55 -19.16
C LEU A 15 -8.50 9.53 -18.40
N GLY A 16 -8.95 10.77 -18.25
CA GLY A 16 -8.19 11.79 -17.52
C GLY A 16 -8.31 11.66 -16.00
N ASP A 17 -7.30 12.13 -15.27
CA ASP A 17 -7.20 12.06 -13.82
C ASP A 17 -8.44 12.62 -13.08
N ARG A 18 -8.92 13.80 -13.46
CA ARG A 18 -10.16 14.38 -12.90
C ARG A 18 -11.37 13.46 -13.04
N GLN A 19 -11.45 12.73 -14.16
CA GLN A 19 -12.56 11.81 -14.39
C GLN A 19 -12.44 10.55 -13.53
N VAL A 20 -11.21 10.04 -13.35
CA VAL A 20 -10.91 8.95 -12.41
C VAL A 20 -11.34 9.33 -11.00
N HIS A 21 -10.94 10.50 -10.52
CA HIS A 21 -11.32 11.00 -9.20
C HIS A 21 -12.83 11.16 -9.05
N ARG A 22 -13.53 11.72 -10.04
CA ARG A 22 -15.00 11.85 -10.02
C ARG A 22 -15.68 10.48 -9.90
N VAL A 23 -15.29 9.52 -10.74
CA VAL A 23 -15.87 8.17 -10.70
C VAL A 23 -15.60 7.49 -9.36
N PHE A 24 -14.40 7.63 -8.82
CA PHE A 24 -14.06 7.08 -7.51
C PHE A 24 -14.90 7.70 -6.37
N THR A 25 -15.16 9.02 -6.42
CA THR A 25 -16.05 9.70 -5.48
C THR A 25 -17.48 9.16 -5.54
N GLU A 26 -18.02 8.96 -6.74
CA GLU A 26 -19.36 8.37 -6.93
C GLU A 26 -19.42 6.93 -6.38
N LEU A 27 -18.37 6.13 -6.62
CA LEU A 27 -18.30 4.77 -6.12
C LEU A 27 -18.25 4.71 -4.58
N ARG A 28 -17.41 5.52 -3.93
CA ARG A 28 -17.31 5.51 -2.46
C ARG A 28 -18.61 5.97 -1.80
N GLU A 29 -19.33 6.92 -2.42
CA GLU A 29 -20.64 7.39 -1.93
C GLU A 29 -21.69 6.29 -2.04
N ARG A 30 -21.78 5.63 -3.21
CA ARG A 30 -22.72 4.52 -3.43
C ARG A 30 -22.45 3.31 -2.53
N LEU A 31 -21.19 3.06 -2.21
CA LEU A 31 -20.79 1.98 -1.30
C LEU A 31 -20.89 2.37 0.17
N GLY A 32 -21.27 3.62 0.49
CA GLY A 32 -21.37 4.11 1.87
C GLY A 32 -20.03 4.05 2.63
N TRP A 33 -18.91 4.20 1.92
CA TRP A 33 -17.58 4.06 2.53
C TRP A 33 -17.32 5.16 3.56
N ARG A 34 -17.26 4.74 4.82
CA ARG A 34 -16.89 5.61 5.94
C ARG A 34 -15.37 5.66 6.07
N ASN A 35 -14.88 6.88 6.19
CA ASN A 35 -13.47 7.13 6.45
C ASN A 35 -13.11 6.70 7.89
N ARG A 36 -11.94 6.07 8.04
CA ARG A 36 -11.45 5.55 9.33
C ARG A 36 -10.42 6.46 10.02
N GLY A 37 -10.23 7.70 9.55
CA GLY A 37 -9.58 8.75 10.34
C GLY A 37 -8.20 9.23 9.90
N ALA A 38 -7.76 8.99 8.66
CA ALA A 38 -6.47 9.49 8.15
C ALA A 38 -6.59 10.75 7.27
N HIS A 39 -7.71 10.91 6.56
CA HIS A 39 -7.95 12.01 5.62
C HIS A 39 -9.38 12.54 5.78
N HIS A 40 -9.85 13.42 4.88
CA HIS A 40 -11.27 13.84 4.87
C HIS A 40 -12.19 12.75 4.29
N ALA A 41 -11.71 11.96 3.33
CA ALA A 41 -12.44 10.83 2.76
C ALA A 41 -11.48 9.80 2.12
N PRO A 42 -11.92 8.54 1.87
CA PRO A 42 -11.14 7.57 1.13
C PRO A 42 -10.73 8.12 -0.24
N ARG A 43 -9.48 7.88 -0.64
CA ARG A 43 -8.86 8.35 -1.89
C ARG A 43 -8.51 7.17 -2.77
N ILE A 44 -8.47 7.39 -4.07
CA ILE A 44 -8.05 6.35 -5.01
C ILE A 44 -6.60 5.88 -4.76
N HIS A 45 -5.74 6.77 -4.28
CA HIS A 45 -4.37 6.47 -3.87
C HIS A 45 -4.28 5.46 -2.73
N ASP A 46 -5.32 5.37 -1.89
CA ASP A 46 -5.34 4.45 -0.77
C ASP A 46 -5.43 2.98 -1.25
N LEU A 47 -5.86 2.74 -2.50
CA LEU A 47 -5.79 1.42 -3.13
C LEU A 47 -4.34 0.97 -3.35
N ARG A 48 -3.46 1.87 -3.84
CA ARG A 48 -2.03 1.60 -3.97
C ARG A 48 -1.41 1.35 -2.60
N HIS A 49 -1.74 2.19 -1.62
CA HIS A 49 -1.26 2.03 -0.25
C HIS A 49 -1.66 0.66 0.33
N THR A 50 -2.95 0.30 0.21
CA THR A 50 -3.48 -0.98 0.70
C THR A 50 -2.81 -2.17 0.02
N PHE A 51 -2.56 -2.09 -1.29
CA PHE A 51 -1.84 -3.13 -2.03
C PHE A 51 -0.42 -3.34 -1.48
N VAL A 52 0.35 -2.26 -1.32
CA VAL A 52 1.74 -2.33 -0.82
C VAL A 52 1.78 -2.94 0.57
N VAL A 53 0.96 -2.45 1.50
CA VAL A 53 0.88 -2.98 2.88
C VAL A 53 0.54 -4.47 2.88
N ARG A 54 -0.52 -4.86 2.17
CA ARG A 54 -0.94 -6.27 2.12
C ARG A 54 0.12 -7.17 1.50
N ARG A 55 0.84 -6.69 0.48
CA ARG A 55 1.93 -7.47 -0.15
C ARG A 55 3.06 -7.72 0.84
N ILE A 56 3.50 -6.69 1.57
CA ILE A 56 4.57 -6.82 2.56
C ILE A 56 4.14 -7.75 3.70
N LEU A 57 2.92 -7.59 4.22
CA LEU A 57 2.37 -8.48 5.24
C LEU A 57 2.33 -9.94 4.78
N LEU A 58 1.89 -10.18 3.55
CA LEU A 58 1.85 -11.52 2.97
C LEU A 58 3.26 -12.11 2.83
N TRP A 59 4.24 -11.33 2.38
CA TRP A 59 5.63 -11.79 2.29
C TRP A 59 6.20 -12.17 3.65
N GLN A 60 5.96 -11.35 4.68
CA GLN A 60 6.37 -11.68 6.04
C GLN A 60 5.73 -12.98 6.52
N ALA A 61 4.42 -13.16 6.30
CA ALA A 61 3.71 -14.39 6.66
C ALA A 61 4.22 -15.63 5.91
N GLN A 62 4.77 -15.45 4.70
CA GLN A 62 5.36 -16.51 3.88
C GLN A 62 6.85 -16.75 4.16
N GLY A 63 7.48 -15.97 5.05
CA GLY A 63 8.92 -16.04 5.30
C GLY A 63 9.77 -15.57 4.10
N VAL A 64 9.19 -14.77 3.19
CA VAL A 64 9.96 -14.17 2.10
C VAL A 64 10.86 -13.07 2.65
N ASP A 65 12.10 -13.04 2.18
CA ASP A 65 13.03 -11.94 2.43
C ASP A 65 12.45 -10.64 1.84
N VAL A 66 11.88 -9.81 2.72
CA VAL A 66 11.23 -8.56 2.33
C VAL A 66 12.24 -7.62 1.70
N ASP A 67 13.46 -7.54 2.23
CA ASP A 67 14.48 -6.61 1.73
C ASP A 67 14.86 -6.92 0.29
N GLN A 68 15.02 -8.20 -0.06
CA GLN A 68 15.25 -8.63 -1.44
C GLN A 68 14.04 -8.37 -2.35
N ALA A 69 12.84 -8.43 -1.79
CA ALA A 69 11.60 -8.23 -2.54
C ALA A 69 11.22 -6.74 -2.75
N MET A 70 11.76 -5.82 -1.93
CA MET A 70 11.41 -4.40 -1.95
C MET A 70 11.72 -3.71 -3.28
N LEU A 71 12.84 -4.04 -3.92
CA LEU A 71 13.20 -3.47 -5.22
C LEU A 71 12.14 -3.81 -6.27
N SER A 72 11.72 -5.09 -6.33
CA SER A 72 10.68 -5.55 -7.25
C SER A 72 9.34 -4.87 -6.98
N LEU A 73 8.98 -4.69 -5.70
CA LEU A 73 7.75 -3.97 -5.33
C LEU A 73 7.80 -2.50 -5.75
N SER A 74 8.95 -1.84 -5.56
CA SER A 74 9.18 -0.45 -5.97
C SER A 74 9.00 -0.26 -7.47
N THR A 75 9.59 -1.16 -8.27
CA THR A 75 9.43 -1.18 -9.72
C THR A 75 7.97 -1.39 -10.12
N TYR A 76 7.29 -2.34 -9.47
CA TYR A 76 5.89 -2.67 -9.77
C TYR A 76 4.95 -1.48 -9.54
N VAL A 77 5.10 -0.74 -8.43
CA VAL A 77 4.24 0.40 -8.13
C VAL A 77 4.68 1.71 -8.81
N GLY A 78 5.83 1.69 -9.48
CA GLY A 78 6.38 2.82 -10.22
C GLY A 78 7.01 3.89 -9.34
N HIS A 79 7.61 3.52 -8.21
CA HIS A 79 8.35 4.48 -7.39
C HIS A 79 9.73 4.77 -8.00
N ALA A 80 10.05 6.05 -8.15
CA ALA A 80 11.34 6.51 -8.69
C ALA A 80 12.53 6.15 -7.80
N MET A 81 12.31 6.06 -6.48
CA MET A 81 13.33 5.68 -5.50
C MET A 81 12.78 4.57 -4.61
N VAL A 82 13.59 3.54 -4.35
CA VAL A 82 13.22 2.42 -3.49
C VAL A 82 12.91 2.87 -2.05
N THR A 83 13.51 3.97 -1.60
CA THR A 83 13.25 4.61 -0.31
C THR A 83 11.78 4.98 -0.11
N ASN A 84 11.07 5.37 -1.18
CA ASN A 84 9.63 5.66 -1.12
C ASN A 84 8.80 4.40 -0.82
N THR A 85 9.32 3.22 -1.19
CA THR A 85 8.70 1.93 -0.87
C THR A 85 9.07 1.49 0.55
N TYR A 86 10.31 1.70 0.98
CA TYR A 86 10.76 1.42 2.35
C TYR A 86 10.02 2.21 3.42
N TRP A 87 9.53 3.40 3.09
CA TRP A 87 8.68 4.21 3.98
C TRP A 87 7.51 3.42 4.60
N TYR A 88 6.96 2.43 3.88
CA TYR A 88 5.85 1.60 4.37
C TYR A 88 6.22 0.75 5.59
N LEU A 89 7.48 0.35 5.75
CA LEU A 89 7.91 -0.46 6.89
C LEU A 89 7.86 0.33 8.21
N SER A 90 8.11 1.65 8.15
CA SER A 90 8.17 2.53 9.32
C SER A 90 6.90 3.32 9.58
N ALA A 91 6.03 3.50 8.57
CA ALA A 91 4.88 4.39 8.68
C ALA A 91 3.53 3.68 8.89
N VAL A 92 3.52 2.34 8.83
CA VAL A 92 2.30 1.54 8.89
C VAL A 92 2.25 0.80 10.23
N PRO A 93 1.28 1.12 11.11
CA PRO A 93 1.20 0.56 12.46
C PRO A 93 1.24 -0.97 12.49
N GLU A 94 0.56 -1.63 11.55
CA GLU A 94 0.53 -3.09 11.47
C GLU A 94 1.91 -3.69 11.17
N LEU A 95 2.71 -3.04 10.30
CA LEU A 95 4.07 -3.48 9.99
C LEU A 95 5.04 -3.18 11.14
N MET A 96 4.86 -2.04 11.81
CA MET A 96 5.63 -1.70 13.02
C MET A 96 5.34 -2.67 14.16
N ALA A 97 4.09 -3.05 14.38
CA ALA A 97 3.71 -4.00 15.43
C ALA A 97 4.36 -5.37 15.20
N LEU A 98 4.44 -5.83 13.95
CA LEU A 98 5.15 -7.06 13.60
C LEU A 98 6.67 -6.95 13.84
N ALA A 99 7.26 -5.78 13.53
CA ALA A 99 8.67 -5.54 13.83
C ALA A 99 8.93 -5.55 15.35
N ALA A 100 8.05 -4.93 16.14
CA ALA A 100 8.12 -4.93 17.60
C ALA A 100 8.03 -6.35 18.18
N GLY A 101 7.06 -7.17 17.75
CA GLY A 101 6.93 -8.55 18.25
C GLY A 101 8.14 -9.44 17.92
N ARG A 102 8.76 -9.25 16.75
CA ARG A 102 10.03 -9.94 16.42
C ARG A 102 11.17 -9.50 17.32
N PHE A 103 11.25 -8.21 17.62
CA PHE A 103 12.26 -7.65 18.52
C PHE A 103 12.10 -8.18 19.95
N GLU A 104 10.87 -8.21 20.47
CA GLU A 104 10.55 -8.79 21.78
C GLU A 104 10.99 -10.27 21.86
N THR A 105 10.64 -11.07 20.84
CA THR A 105 11.05 -12.48 20.77
C THR A 105 12.57 -12.64 20.74
N PHE A 106 13.27 -11.79 19.98
CA PHE A 106 14.73 -11.81 19.89
C PHE A 106 15.40 -11.51 21.24
N ILE A 107 14.93 -10.49 21.95
CA ILE A 107 15.47 -10.14 23.28
C ILE A 107 15.23 -11.27 24.29
N SER A 108 14.01 -11.83 24.32
CA SER A 108 13.71 -12.95 25.24
C SER A 108 14.56 -14.19 24.98
N LEU A 109 14.97 -14.44 23.72
CA LEU A 109 15.89 -15.53 23.39
C LEU A 109 17.34 -15.26 23.85
N SER A 110 17.80 -14.00 23.78
CA SER A 110 19.14 -13.64 24.27
C SER A 110 19.27 -13.77 25.79
N GLU A 111 18.23 -13.41 26.54
CA GLU A 111 18.23 -13.51 28.02
C GLU A 111 18.31 -14.97 28.51
N VAL A 112 17.81 -15.94 27.74
CA VAL A 112 17.90 -17.38 28.06
C VAL A 112 19.26 -17.97 27.69
N HIS A 113 19.98 -17.38 26.73
CA HIS A 113 21.30 -17.86 26.33
C HIS A 113 22.42 -17.34 27.24
N ASP A 114 22.20 -16.20 27.89
CA ASP A 114 23.13 -15.55 28.82
C ASP A 114 22.90 -15.97 30.29
N ALA A 115 21.97 -16.90 30.56
CA ALA A 115 21.64 -17.45 31.89
C ALA A 115 22.06 -18.93 32.02
#